data_AF-D7WES2-F1
#
_entry.id   AF-D7WES2-F1
#
_cell.length_a   1.000
_cell.length_b   1.000
_cell.length_c   1.000
_cell.angle_alpha   90.00
_cell.angle_beta   90.00
_cell.angle_gamma   90.00
#
_symmetry.space_group_name_H-M   'P 1'
#
loop_
_entity.id
_entity.type
_entity.pdbx_description
1 polymer ?
#
loop_
_entity_poly.entity_id
_entity_poly.type
_entity_poly.pdbx_seq_one_letter_code
_entity_poly.pdbx_strand_id
1 'polypeptide(L)'
;MLSYVENKGDAMNVTEVNKSLAAVRDIEARAAQVPIPWGMVTAAGLTFGLGVGIMVAGYVWGLLVFLVSLVLMIVLDFGSKRTVRTAMKQDVQSEENTWSWKRFFTFIVLYTIAYIGMQVYADHYPDGNTAVGIVVGIIAAAAMIAGYGLTWRKYH
;
A
#
# COMPACT_ATOMS: atom_id res chain seq x y z
N MET A 1 43.63 52.33 -11.45
CA MET A 1 42.79 51.42 -12.25
C MET A 1 42.47 50.19 -11.42
N LEU A 2 41.47 50.28 -10.55
CA LEU A 2 41.03 49.22 -9.64
C LEU A 2 39.55 48.87 -9.86
N SER A 3 39.06 48.96 -11.11
CA SER A 3 37.64 48.79 -11.43
C SER A 3 37.29 47.45 -12.07
N TYR A 4 38.15 46.43 -11.95
CA TYR A 4 37.98 45.13 -12.63
C TYR A 4 37.76 43.94 -11.68
N VAL A 5 37.51 44.18 -10.40
CA VAL A 5 37.27 43.12 -9.40
C VAL A 5 35.80 43.08 -8.92
N GLU A 6 34.97 44.06 -9.27
CA GLU A 6 33.69 44.29 -8.59
C GLU A 6 32.44 43.90 -9.40
N ASN A 7 32.52 42.96 -10.37
CA ASN A 7 31.30 42.54 -11.07
C ASN A 7 31.37 41.15 -11.70
N LYS A 8 31.71 40.12 -10.90
CA LYS A 8 31.48 38.72 -11.28
C LYS A 8 30.80 37.88 -10.19
N GLY A 9 30.34 38.52 -9.11
CA GLY A 9 29.79 37.86 -7.94
C GLY A 9 28.28 37.96 -7.75
N ASP A 10 27.59 38.93 -8.37
CA ASP A 10 26.34 39.44 -7.78
C ASP A 10 25.06 39.24 -8.61
N ALA A 11 25.09 38.35 -9.59
CA ALA A 11 23.87 37.90 -10.26
C ALA A 11 24.00 36.45 -10.73
N MET A 12 24.41 35.55 -9.82
CA MET A 12 23.98 34.17 -9.98
C MET A 12 22.45 34.22 -9.87
N ASN A 13 21.80 34.18 -11.03
CA ASN A 13 20.42 34.56 -11.22
C ASN A 13 19.58 33.81 -10.18
N VAL A 14 18.87 34.51 -9.29
CA VAL A 14 18.05 33.90 -8.22
C VAL A 14 17.13 32.82 -8.80
N THR A 15 16.72 33.01 -10.05
CA THR A 15 15.99 32.05 -10.89
C THR A 15 16.75 30.75 -11.14
N GLU A 16 18.06 30.78 -11.44
CA GLU A 16 18.90 29.58 -11.61
C GLU A 16 19.17 28.87 -10.28
N VAL A 17 19.39 29.61 -9.19
CA VAL A 17 19.55 29.04 -7.84
C VAL A 17 18.27 28.32 -7.40
N ASN A 18 17.10 28.93 -7.62
CA ASN A 18 15.81 28.32 -7.34
C ASN A 18 15.54 27.11 -8.23
N LYS A 19 15.96 27.16 -9.51
CA LYS A 19 15.77 26.05 -10.46
C LYS A 19 16.68 24.86 -10.14
N SER A 20 17.91 25.11 -9.69
CA SER A 20 18.83 24.08 -9.25
C SER A 20 18.41 23.48 -7.90
N LEU A 21 17.92 24.29 -6.95
CA LEU A 21 17.29 23.77 -5.72
C LEU A 21 16.03 22.95 -6.00
N ALA A 22 15.19 23.36 -6.96
CA ALA A 22 14.02 22.59 -7.38
C ALA A 22 14.42 21.26 -8.04
N ALA A 23 15.49 21.25 -8.86
CA ALA A 23 16.02 20.04 -9.46
C ALA A 23 16.60 19.07 -8.42
N VAL A 24 17.35 19.58 -7.44
CA VAL A 24 17.86 18.77 -6.32
C VAL A 24 16.70 18.21 -5.50
N ARG A 25 15.67 19.00 -5.20
CA ARG A 25 14.46 18.52 -4.51
C ARG A 25 13.71 17.46 -5.29
N ASP A 26 13.63 17.57 -6.63
CA ASP A 26 13.00 16.53 -7.47
C ASP A 26 13.84 15.24 -7.48
N ILE A 27 15.17 15.35 -7.52
CA ILE A 27 16.07 14.20 -7.43
C ILE A 27 15.99 13.55 -6.04
N GLU A 28 16.00 14.33 -4.96
CA GLU A 28 15.82 13.84 -3.59
C GLU A 28 14.44 13.20 -3.40
N ALA A 29 13.38 13.82 -3.94
CA ALA A 29 12.04 13.25 -3.90
C ALA A 29 11.94 11.92 -4.66
N ARG A 30 12.66 11.77 -5.77
CA ARG A 30 12.75 10.51 -6.53
C ARG A 30 13.63 9.47 -5.84
N ALA A 31 14.73 9.89 -5.24
CA ALA A 31 15.66 9.02 -4.51
C ALA A 31 15.08 8.54 -3.17
N ALA A 32 14.19 9.32 -2.54
CA ALA A 32 13.47 8.96 -1.33
C ALA A 32 12.28 8.02 -1.58
N GLN A 33 11.89 7.75 -2.83
CA GLN A 33 10.77 6.85 -3.08
C GLN A 33 11.13 5.41 -2.73
N VAL A 34 10.39 4.84 -1.79
CA VAL A 34 10.48 3.41 -1.47
C VAL A 34 10.03 2.62 -2.70
N PRO A 35 10.88 1.70 -3.21
CA PRO A 35 10.49 0.86 -4.34
C PRO A 35 9.32 -0.03 -3.94
N ILE A 36 8.28 -0.07 -4.79
CA ILE A 36 7.10 -0.91 -4.55
C ILE A 36 7.47 -2.36 -4.87
N PRO A 37 7.31 -3.32 -3.93
CA PRO A 37 7.61 -4.73 -4.16
C PRO A 37 6.49 -5.42 -4.94
N TRP A 38 6.27 -5.02 -6.19
CA TRP A 38 5.17 -5.48 -7.06
C TRP A 38 5.05 -7.00 -7.16
N GLY A 39 6.17 -7.74 -7.11
CA GLY A 39 6.17 -9.20 -7.13
C GLY A 39 5.42 -9.80 -5.94
N MET A 40 5.74 -9.34 -4.73
CA MET A 40 5.07 -9.82 -3.51
C MET A 40 3.64 -9.30 -3.41
N VAL A 41 3.38 -8.04 -3.79
CA VAL A 41 2.02 -7.47 -3.79
C VAL A 41 1.10 -8.26 -4.73
N THR A 42 1.59 -8.59 -5.93
CA THR A 42 0.85 -9.42 -6.89
C THR A 42 0.61 -10.82 -6.34
N ALA A 43 1.62 -11.46 -5.76
CA ALA A 43 1.47 -12.78 -5.16
C ALA A 43 0.42 -12.78 -4.04
N ALA A 44 0.51 -11.84 -3.08
CA ALA A 44 -0.45 -11.72 -1.99
C ALA A 44 -1.88 -11.44 -2.50
N GLY A 45 -2.03 -10.56 -3.49
CA GLY A 45 -3.32 -10.24 -4.09
C GLY A 45 -3.96 -11.41 -4.84
N LEU A 46 -3.17 -12.18 -5.60
CA LEU A 46 -3.65 -13.39 -6.28
C LEU A 46 -4.07 -14.46 -5.27
N THR A 47 -3.27 -14.72 -4.23
CA THR A 47 -3.63 -15.68 -3.18
C THR A 47 -4.88 -15.26 -2.42
N PHE A 48 -5.03 -13.96 -2.14
CA PHE A 48 -6.23 -13.40 -1.52
C PHE A 48 -7.48 -13.63 -2.40
N GLY A 49 -7.43 -13.23 -3.67
CA GLY A 49 -8.56 -13.40 -4.59
C GLY A 49 -8.91 -14.88 -4.81
N LEU A 50 -7.91 -15.76 -4.86
CA LEU A 50 -8.11 -17.20 -4.97
C LEU A 50 -8.80 -17.77 -3.71
N GLY A 51 -8.40 -17.32 -2.51
CA GLY A 51 -9.07 -17.71 -1.26
C GLY A 51 -10.53 -17.26 -1.22
N VAL A 52 -10.81 -16.00 -1.58
CA VAL A 52 -12.17 -15.47 -1.67
C VAL A 52 -13.00 -16.25 -2.70
N GLY A 53 -12.45 -16.50 -3.90
CA GLY A 53 -13.15 -17.21 -4.95
C GLY A 53 -13.50 -18.66 -4.57
N ILE A 54 -12.60 -19.36 -3.87
CA ILE A 54 -12.84 -20.72 -3.36
C ILE A 54 -13.91 -20.71 -2.26
N MET A 55 -13.91 -19.73 -1.36
CA MET A 55 -14.95 -19.60 -0.32
C MET A 55 -16.33 -19.35 -0.95
N VAL A 56 -16.42 -18.46 -1.94
CA VAL A 56 -17.67 -18.17 -2.65
C VAL A 56 -18.15 -19.36 -3.48
N ALA A 57 -17.23 -20.20 -3.97
CA ALA A 57 -17.55 -21.45 -4.63
C ALA A 57 -18.01 -22.57 -3.66
N GLY A 58 -18.18 -22.29 -2.36
CA GLY A 58 -18.72 -23.23 -1.38
C GLY A 58 -17.68 -24.12 -0.69
N TYR A 59 -16.39 -23.97 -0.99
CA TYR A 59 -15.34 -24.81 -0.43
C TYR A 59 -14.74 -24.20 0.84
N VAL A 60 -14.87 -24.91 1.97
CA VAL A 60 -14.33 -24.51 3.29
C VAL A 60 -12.82 -24.28 3.25
N TRP A 61 -12.10 -24.99 2.38
CA TRP A 61 -10.65 -24.85 2.18
C TRP A 61 -10.21 -23.45 1.73
N GLY A 62 -11.12 -22.64 1.19
CA GLY A 62 -10.84 -21.25 0.82
C GLY A 62 -10.37 -20.41 2.01
N LEU A 63 -10.80 -20.75 3.23
CA LEU A 63 -10.34 -20.10 4.46
C LEU A 63 -8.84 -20.33 4.70
N LEU A 64 -8.31 -21.52 4.41
CA LEU A 64 -6.87 -21.78 4.55
C LEU A 64 -6.05 -20.94 3.56
N VAL A 65 -6.51 -20.84 2.31
CA VAL A 65 -5.87 -20.01 1.30
C VAL A 65 -5.92 -18.53 1.69
N PHE A 66 -7.04 -18.09 2.25
CA PHE A 66 -7.18 -16.74 2.80
C PHE A 66 -6.20 -16.48 3.95
N LEU A 67 -6.02 -17.41 4.88
CA LEU A 67 -5.04 -17.31 5.96
C LEU A 67 -3.61 -17.21 5.44
N VAL A 68 -3.25 -17.98 4.39
CA VAL A 68 -1.94 -17.86 3.73
C VAL A 68 -1.74 -16.46 3.15
N SER A 69 -2.76 -15.88 2.51
CA SER A 69 -2.68 -14.51 1.99
C SER A 69 -2.45 -13.48 3.10
N LEU A 70 -3.04 -13.70 4.28
CA LEU A 70 -2.88 -12.84 5.45
C LEU A 70 -1.44 -12.90 5.97
N VAL A 71 -0.84 -14.09 6.02
CA VAL A 71 0.58 -14.27 6.35
C VAL A 71 1.48 -13.56 5.34
N LEU A 72 1.21 -13.68 4.03
CA LEU A 72 1.99 -12.98 3.00
C LEU A 72 1.92 -11.47 3.15
N MET A 73 0.75 -10.93 3.52
CA MET A 73 0.60 -9.49 3.80
C MET A 73 1.36 -9.04 5.04
N ILE A 74 1.35 -9.84 6.11
CA ILE A 74 2.16 -9.57 7.30
C ILE A 74 3.64 -9.54 6.91
N VAL A 75 4.12 -10.54 6.17
CA VAL A 75 5.52 -10.59 5.73
C VAL A 75 5.90 -9.37 4.87
N LEU A 76 5.00 -8.96 3.96
CA LEU A 76 5.17 -7.74 3.17
C LEU A 76 5.30 -6.48 4.04
N ASP A 77 4.44 -6.33 5.03
CA ASP A 77 4.35 -5.13 5.87
C ASP A 77 5.48 -5.05 6.92
N PHE A 78 5.97 -6.20 7.40
CA PHE A 78 7.15 -6.24 8.27
C PHE A 78 8.46 -6.14 7.49
N GLY A 79 8.54 -6.72 6.29
CA GLY A 79 9.72 -6.66 5.43
C GLY A 79 9.99 -5.29 4.83
N SER A 80 8.97 -4.43 4.74
CA SER A 80 9.09 -3.07 4.20
C SER A 80 9.53 -2.02 5.21
N LYS A 81 9.43 -2.30 6.52
CA LYS A 81 9.90 -1.41 7.58
C LYS A 81 11.43 -1.42 7.60
N ARG A 82 12.07 -0.50 6.86
CA ARG A 82 13.48 -0.18 7.07
C ARG A 82 13.64 0.27 8.51
N THR A 83 14.29 -0.54 9.34
CA THR A 83 14.83 -0.13 10.64
C THR A 83 15.92 0.91 10.40
N VAL A 84 15.53 2.16 10.16
CA VAL A 84 16.44 3.28 10.31
C VAL A 84 16.78 3.32 11.80
N ARG A 85 18.02 2.96 12.14
CA ARG A 85 18.55 3.18 13.50
C ARG A 85 18.23 4.62 13.86
N THR A 86 17.34 4.79 14.83
CA THR A 86 16.98 6.08 15.40
C THR A 86 18.26 6.77 15.83
N ALA A 87 18.68 7.77 15.06
CA ALA A 87 19.69 8.69 15.51
C ALA A 87 19.10 9.40 16.73
N MET A 88 19.76 9.23 17.88
CA MET A 88 19.36 9.57 19.25
C MET A 88 18.94 11.04 19.53
N LYS A 89 18.69 11.86 18.51
CA LYS A 89 18.34 13.28 18.62
C LYS A 89 17.08 13.69 17.87
N GLN A 90 16.38 12.78 17.19
CA GLN A 90 15.10 13.09 16.57
C GLN A 90 14.00 12.83 17.59
N ASP A 91 13.21 13.87 17.91
CA ASP A 91 12.00 13.72 18.72
C ASP A 91 11.18 12.57 18.14
N VAL A 92 10.84 11.61 19.00
CA VAL A 92 10.01 10.47 18.65
C VAL A 92 8.70 11.04 18.14
N GLN A 93 8.46 10.97 16.83
CA GLN A 93 7.15 11.26 16.26
C GLN A 93 6.16 10.32 16.95
N SER A 94 5.40 10.85 17.90
CA SER A 94 4.39 10.13 18.69
C SER A 94 3.21 9.60 17.86
N GLU A 95 3.29 9.70 16.53
CA GLU A 95 2.24 9.29 15.60
C GLU A 95 2.41 7.86 15.06
N GLU A 96 3.59 7.23 15.21
CA GLU A 96 3.84 5.88 14.66
C GLU A 96 2.97 4.77 15.26
N ASN A 97 2.24 5.03 16.35
CA ASN A 97 1.45 3.99 17.05
C ASN A 97 0.06 4.46 17.52
N THR A 98 -0.59 5.36 16.77
CA THR A 98 -1.99 5.70 17.08
C THR A 98 -2.95 4.80 16.30
N TRP A 99 -3.64 3.92 17.02
CA TRP A 99 -4.76 3.13 16.51
C TRP A 99 -5.77 4.06 15.82
N SER A 100 -5.84 3.99 14.49
CA SER A 100 -6.76 4.82 13.72
C SER A 100 -8.17 4.24 13.83
N TRP A 101 -9.00 4.82 14.70
CA TRP A 101 -10.43 4.51 14.79
C TRP A 101 -11.14 4.53 13.43
N LYS A 102 -10.70 5.41 12.52
CA LYS A 102 -11.21 5.44 11.14
C LYS A 102 -10.92 4.13 10.40
N ARG A 103 -9.69 3.61 10.46
CA ARG A 103 -9.34 2.32 9.84
C ARG A 103 -10.14 1.17 10.47
N PHE A 104 -10.34 1.20 11.78
CA PHE A 104 -11.16 0.21 12.49
C PHE A 104 -12.63 0.24 12.06
N PHE A 105 -13.26 1.41 12.03
CA PHE A 105 -14.66 1.53 11.59
C PHE A 105 -14.82 1.19 10.10
N THR A 106 -13.88 1.60 9.25
CA THR A 106 -13.87 1.20 7.83
C THR A 106 -13.77 -0.31 7.69
N PHE A 107 -12.92 -0.97 8.49
CA PHE A 107 -12.82 -2.43 8.52
C PHE A 107 -14.13 -3.08 8.97
N ILE A 108 -14.76 -2.60 10.05
CA ILE A 108 -16.05 -3.14 10.53
C ILE A 108 -17.13 -3.00 9.48
N VAL A 109 -17.25 -1.83 8.85
CA VAL A 109 -18.28 -1.59 7.82
C VAL A 109 -18.06 -2.51 6.62
N LEU A 110 -16.82 -2.61 6.13
CA LEU A 110 -16.47 -3.52 5.03
C LEU A 110 -16.71 -4.98 5.39
N TYR A 111 -16.31 -5.40 6.59
CA TYR A 111 -16.54 -6.75 7.10
C TYR A 111 -18.04 -7.05 7.18
N THR A 112 -18.84 -6.12 7.69
CA THR A 112 -20.29 -6.30 7.83
C THR A 112 -20.97 -6.42 6.46
N ILE A 113 -20.60 -5.57 5.50
CA ILE A 113 -21.11 -5.64 4.12
C ILE A 113 -20.72 -6.97 3.47
N ALA A 114 -19.47 -7.39 3.61
CA ALA A 114 -18.99 -8.65 3.06
C ALA A 114 -19.69 -9.86 3.71
N TYR A 115 -19.88 -9.84 5.03
CA TYR A 115 -20.53 -10.90 5.78
C TYR A 115 -22.01 -11.04 5.41
N ILE A 116 -22.74 -9.93 5.35
CA ILE A 116 -24.15 -9.92 4.91
C ILE A 116 -24.24 -10.39 3.45
N GLY A 117 -23.35 -9.90 2.57
CA GLY A 117 -23.30 -10.32 1.18
C GLY A 117 -23.07 -11.83 1.04
N MET A 118 -22.16 -12.41 1.84
CA MET A 118 -21.93 -13.86 1.85
C MET A 118 -23.11 -14.65 2.43
N GLN A 119 -23.77 -14.16 3.47
CA GLN A 119 -24.97 -14.80 4.04
C GLN A 119 -26.13 -14.83 3.02
N VAL A 120 -26.44 -13.69 2.40
CA VAL A 120 -27.48 -13.61 1.35
C VAL A 120 -27.15 -14.51 0.16
N TYR A 121 -25.87 -14.57 -0.21
CA TYR A 121 -25.41 -15.44 -1.30
C TYR A 121 -25.52 -16.92 -0.93
N ALA A 122 -25.14 -17.30 0.29
CA ALA A 122 -25.24 -18.66 0.79
C ALA A 122 -26.70 -19.13 0.92
N ASP A 123 -27.62 -18.24 1.29
CA ASP A 123 -29.06 -18.53 1.32
C ASP A 123 -29.65 -18.82 -0.07
N HIS A 124 -29.16 -18.16 -1.12
CA HIS A 124 -29.60 -18.40 -2.50
C HIS A 124 -28.85 -19.54 -3.20
N TYR A 125 -27.58 -19.78 -2.83
CA TYR A 125 -26.72 -20.80 -3.43
C TYR A 125 -26.04 -21.61 -2.31
N PRO A 126 -26.76 -22.53 -1.66
CA PRO A 126 -26.25 -23.30 -0.52
C PRO A 126 -25.07 -24.22 -0.89
N ASP A 127 -25.01 -24.69 -2.14
CA ASP A 127 -23.90 -25.48 -2.67
C ASP A 127 -22.74 -24.61 -3.22
N GLY A 128 -22.86 -23.29 -3.13
CA GLY A 128 -21.96 -22.33 -3.76
C GLY A 128 -22.15 -22.24 -5.27
N ASN A 129 -21.50 -21.27 -5.92
CA ASN A 129 -21.47 -21.21 -7.38
C ASN A 129 -20.09 -20.78 -7.89
N THR A 130 -19.43 -21.73 -8.55
CA THR A 130 -18.06 -21.63 -9.04
C THR A 130 -17.87 -20.48 -10.04
N ALA A 131 -18.86 -20.19 -10.88
CA ALA A 131 -18.75 -19.12 -11.87
C ALA A 131 -18.69 -17.75 -11.17
N VAL A 132 -19.52 -17.54 -10.15
CA VAL A 132 -19.48 -16.33 -9.33
C VAL A 132 -18.20 -16.30 -8.49
N GLY A 133 -17.77 -17.43 -7.92
CA GLY A 133 -16.52 -17.52 -7.18
C GLY A 133 -15.31 -17.09 -8.02
N ILE A 134 -15.24 -17.51 -9.29
CA ILE A 134 -14.19 -17.07 -10.22
C ILE A 134 -14.26 -15.55 -10.42
N VAL A 135 -15.44 -15.01 -10.73
CA VAL A 135 -15.62 -13.57 -10.99
C VAL A 135 -15.26 -12.73 -9.76
N VAL A 136 -15.79 -13.09 -8.59
CA VAL A 136 -15.52 -12.39 -7.33
C VAL A 136 -14.05 -12.52 -6.94
N GLY A 137 -13.44 -13.69 -7.13
CA GLY A 137 -12.02 -13.89 -6.86
C GLY A 137 -11.10 -13.03 -7.73
N ILE A 138 -11.40 -12.89 -9.02
CA ILE A 138 -10.66 -12.01 -9.94
C ILE A 138 -10.81 -10.55 -9.52
N ILE A 139 -12.03 -10.11 -9.22
CA ILE A 139 -12.31 -8.74 -8.76
C ILE A 139 -11.55 -8.45 -7.46
N ALA A 140 -11.60 -9.38 -6.49
CA ALA A 140 -10.90 -9.26 -5.22
C ALA A 140 -9.38 -9.18 -5.40
N ALA A 141 -8.79 -10.02 -6.28
CA ALA A 141 -7.37 -9.96 -6.60
C ALA A 141 -6.98 -8.61 -7.21
N ALA A 142 -7.72 -8.16 -8.23
CA ALA A 142 -7.45 -6.89 -8.91
C ALA A 142 -7.57 -5.70 -7.94
N ALA A 143 -8.61 -5.68 -7.11
CA ALA A 143 -8.82 -4.65 -6.09
C ALA A 143 -7.68 -4.64 -5.07
N MET A 144 -7.20 -5.81 -4.64
CA MET A 144 -6.11 -5.90 -3.66
C MET A 144 -4.79 -5.43 -4.25
N ILE A 145 -4.44 -5.89 -5.47
CA ILE A 145 -3.18 -5.51 -6.13
C ILE A 145 -3.16 -4.01 -6.41
N ALA A 146 -4.25 -3.47 -6.98
CA ALA A 146 -4.34 -2.05 -7.28
C ALA A 146 -4.38 -1.21 -6.00
N GLY A 147 -5.22 -1.57 -5.03
CA GLY A 147 -5.36 -0.85 -3.78
C GLY A 147 -4.05 -0.79 -3.00
N TYR A 148 -3.39 -1.92 -2.81
CA TYR A 148 -2.15 -2.01 -2.05
C TYR A 148 -0.97 -1.39 -2.82
N GLY A 149 -0.86 -1.62 -4.13
CA GLY A 149 0.18 -1.03 -4.97
C GLY A 149 0.09 0.51 -5.06
N LEU A 150 -1.12 1.06 -5.22
CA LEU A 150 -1.34 2.52 -5.30
C LEU A 150 -1.15 3.22 -3.96
N THR A 151 -1.43 2.54 -2.85
CA THR A 151 -1.30 3.12 -1.50
C THR A 151 0.05 2.88 -0.85
N TRP A 152 0.89 2.01 -1.41
CA TRP A 152 2.21 1.65 -0.87
C TRP A 152 3.06 2.88 -0.52
N ARG A 153 3.31 3.76 -1.50
CA ARG A 153 4.14 4.97 -1.31
C ARG A 153 3.58 5.99 -0.32
N LYS A 154 2.32 5.85 0.08
CA LYS A 154 1.67 6.73 1.07
C LYS A 154 1.86 6.22 2.48
N TYR A 155 2.01 4.90 2.66
CA TYR A 155 2.06 4.25 3.96
C TYR A 155 3.43 3.64 4.28
N HIS A 156 4.33 3.58 3.30
CA HIS A 156 5.71 3.07 3.39
C HIS A 156 6.67 3.99 2.66
#